data_AF-A0A397V4N2-F1
#
_entry.id   AF-A0A397V4N2-F1
#
_cell.length_a   1.000
_cell.length_b   1.000
_cell.length_c   1.000
_cell.angle_alpha   90.00
_cell.angle_beta   90.00
_cell.angle_gamma   90.00
#
_symmetry.space_group_name_H-M   'P 1'
#
loop_
_entity.id
_entity.type
_entity.pdbx_description
1 polymer ?
#
loop_
_entity_poly.entity_id
_entity_poly.type
_entity_poly.pdbx_seq_one_letter_code
_entity_poly.pdbx_strand_id
1 'polypeptide(L)' 'MDEATATHRLRTVADYDRILVVDAGNVVEFDIPYLLMQKSDGPFREMCERSGEFAELMEIAKQKYESISQTH' A
#
# COMPACT_ATOMS: atom_id res chain seq x y z
N MET A 1 28.92 -8.68 -8.30
CA MET A 1 28.10 -8.65 -7.07
C MET A 1 27.97 -7.18 -6.69
N ASP A 2 26.93 -6.44 -7.02
CA ASP A 2 25.64 -6.76 -7.65
C ASP A 2 25.17 -5.50 -8.41
N GLU A 3 24.79 -5.67 -9.68
CA GLU A 3 24.14 -4.66 -10.53
C GLU A 3 22.62 -4.70 -10.27
N ALA A 4 22.06 -3.80 -9.44
CA ALA A 4 20.60 -3.59 -9.39
C ALA A 4 20.16 -2.32 -8.62
N THR A 5 20.57 -1.11 -9.04
CA THR A 5 20.07 0.14 -8.41
C THR A 5 18.95 0.84 -9.21
N ALA A 6 18.41 0.22 -10.26
CA ALA A 6 17.47 0.90 -11.17
C ALA A 6 16.00 0.41 -11.17
N THR A 7 15.62 -0.63 -10.42
CA THR A 7 14.26 -1.23 -10.49
C THR A 7 13.40 -1.03 -9.22
N HIS A 8 13.85 -0.28 -8.20
CA HIS A 8 13.22 -0.29 -6.87
C HIS A 8 12.21 0.82 -6.57
N ARG A 9 11.89 1.76 -7.47
CA ARG A 9 11.11 2.96 -7.08
C ARG A 9 9.62 2.71 -6.80
N LEU A 10 8.99 1.72 -7.41
CA LEU A 10 7.59 1.37 -7.12
C LEU A 10 7.46 0.48 -5.87
N ARG A 11 8.44 -0.40 -5.61
CA ARG A 11 8.53 -1.16 -4.36
C ARG A 11 8.65 -0.26 -3.13
N THR A 12 9.36 0.86 -3.24
CA THR A 12 9.47 1.84 -2.15
C THR A 12 8.13 2.48 -1.78
N VAL A 13 7.17 2.60 -2.72
CA VAL A 13 5.86 3.20 -2.45
C VAL A 13 4.96 2.26 -1.63
N ALA A 14 5.01 0.96 -1.91
CA ALA A 14 4.30 -0.04 -1.12
C ALA A 14 5.02 -0.36 0.22
N ASP A 15 6.27 0.07 0.37
CA ASP A 15 7.05 -0.02 1.62
C ASP A 15 6.79 1.15 2.59
N TYR A 16 5.97 2.14 2.21
CA TYR A 16 5.62 3.22 3.14
C TYR A 16 4.76 2.71 4.29
N ASP A 17 5.10 3.12 5.51
CA ASP A 17 4.39 2.72 6.72
C ASP A 17 2.91 3.11 6.70
N ARG A 18 2.55 4.21 6.02
CA ARG A 18 1.18 4.72 5.94
C ARG A 18 0.91 5.41 4.60
N ILE A 19 -0.31 5.24 4.10
CA ILE A 19 -0.85 5.90 2.92
C ILE A 19 -1.80 7.01 3.36
N LEU A 20 -1.68 8.17 2.72
CA LEU A 20 -2.59 9.30 2.87
C LEU A 20 -3.40 9.46 1.58
N VAL A 21 -4.71 9.27 1.66
CA VAL A 21 -5.63 9.52 0.55
C VAL A 21 -6.28 10.88 0.77
N VAL A 22 -6.15 11.74 -0.22
CA VAL A 22 -6.72 13.10 -0.22
C VAL A 22 -7.73 13.21 -1.34
N ASP A 23 -8.95 13.63 -1.01
CA ASP A 23 -10.00 13.95 -1.97
C ASP A 23 -10.48 15.39 -1.78
N ALA A 24 -10.59 16.14 -2.88
CA ALA A 24 -11.00 17.55 -2.87
C ALA A 24 -10.26 18.45 -1.85
N GLY A 25 -8.99 18.16 -1.56
CA GLY A 25 -8.18 18.90 -0.58
C GLY A 25 -8.38 18.49 0.88
N ASN A 26 -9.18 17.47 1.14
CA ASN A 26 -9.42 16.91 2.48
C ASN A 26 -8.81 15.51 2.59
N VAL A 27 -8.24 15.19 3.74
CA VAL A 27 -7.78 13.83 4.04
C VAL A 27 -9.00 12.94 4.24
N VAL A 28 -9.20 11.98 3.34
CA VAL A 28 -10.30 11.01 3.42
C VAL A 28 -9.88 9.71 4.08
N GLU A 29 -8.63 9.29 3.90
CA GLU A 29 -8.08 8.12 4.59
C GLU A 29 -6.61 8.32 4.95
N PHE A 30 -6.21 7.76 6.11
CA PHE A 30 -4.83 7.72 6.54
C PHE A 30 -4.56 6.48 7.38
N ASP A 31 -3.94 5.46 6.78
CA ASP A 31 -3.60 4.21 7.49
C ASP A 31 -2.59 3.35 6.70
N ILE A 32 -2.23 2.18 7.23
CA ILE A 32 -1.42 1.18 6.54
C ILE A 32 -2.18 0.68 5.29
N PRO A 33 -1.51 0.54 4.12
CA PRO A 33 -2.17 0.13 2.87
C PRO A 33 -2.99 -1.16 3.01
N TYR A 34 -2.50 -2.13 3.79
CA TYR A 34 -3.21 -3.38 4.05
C TYR A 34 -4.55 -3.17 4.79
N LEU A 35 -4.58 -2.27 5.77
CA LEU A 35 -5.79 -1.94 6.52
C LEU A 35 -6.77 -1.14 5.66
N LEU A 36 -6.27 -0.22 4.84
CA LEU A 36 -7.10 0.54 3.89
C LEU A 36 -7.74 -0.38 2.83
N MET A 37 -7.00 -1.37 2.32
CA MET A 37 -7.53 -2.35 1.36
C MET A 37 -8.57 -3.30 1.97
N GLN A 38 -8.51 -3.57 3.28
CA GLN A 38 -9.52 -4.36 3.96
C GLN A 38 -10.84 -3.62 4.17
N LYS A 39 -10.85 -2.29 4.05
CA LYS A 39 -12.09 -1.52 4.12
C LYS A 39 -12.91 -1.74 2.85
N SER A 40 -14.04 -2.41 3.00
CA SER A 40 -14.94 -2.75 1.89
C SER A 40 -15.46 -1.55 1.09
N ASP A 41 -15.49 -0.36 1.70
CA ASP A 41 -15.99 0.90 1.11
C ASP A 41 -14.90 1.99 1.11
N GLY A 42 -13.63 1.59 1.08
CA GLY A 42 -12.50 2.53 1.13
C GLY A 42 -12.18 3.11 -0.26
N PRO A 43 -12.01 4.45 -0.42
CA PRO A 43 -11.55 5.02 -1.68
C PRO A 43 -10.20 4.46 -2.14
N PHE A 44 -9.31 4.11 -1.20
CA PHE A 44 -8.04 3.46 -1.55
C PHE A 44 -8.24 2.09 -2.20
N ARG A 45 -9.15 1.28 -1.63
CA ARG A 45 -9.47 -0.04 -2.15
C ARG A 45 -10.06 0.06 -3.56
N GLU A 46 -11.01 0.97 -3.77
CA GLU A 46 -11.62 1.18 -5.09
C GLU A 46 -10.55 1.59 -6.12
N MET A 47 -9.62 2.47 -5.75
CA MET A 47 -8.49 2.81 -6.61
C MET A 47 -7.66 1.58 -6.99
N CYS A 48 -7.32 0.72 -6.03
CA CYS A 48 -6.55 -0.50 -6.29
C CYS A 48 -7.32 -1.52 -7.13
N GLU A 49 -8.62 -1.69 -6.91
CA GLU A 49 -9.49 -2.56 -7.71
C GLU A 49 -9.58 -2.06 -9.17
N ARG A 50 -9.64 -0.74 -9.37
CA ARG A 50 -9.67 -0.11 -10.70
C ARG A 50 -8.34 -0.21 -11.46
N SER A 51 -7.22 -0.32 -10.76
CA SER A 51 -5.89 -0.51 -11.38
C SER A 51 -5.71 -1.91 -11.99
N GLY A 52 -6.53 -2.89 -11.63
CA GLY A 52 -6.41 -4.27 -12.11
C GLY A 52 -5.28 -5.09 -11.46
N GLU A 53 -4.48 -4.46 -10.60
CA GLU A 53 -3.34 -5.07 -9.89
C GLU A 53 -3.66 -5.36 -8.41
N PHE A 54 -4.94 -5.35 -8.02
CA PHE A 54 -5.39 -5.47 -6.63
C PHE A 54 -4.79 -6.66 -5.88
N ALA A 55 -4.74 -7.84 -6.52
CA ALA A 55 -4.20 -9.05 -5.90
C ALA A 55 -2.70 -8.93 -5.57
N GLU A 56 -1.91 -8.35 -6.48
CA GLU A 56 -0.48 -8.15 -6.26
C GLU A 56 -0.24 -7.09 -5.17
N LEU A 57 -0.97 -5.97 -5.24
CA LEU A 57 -0.88 -4.90 -4.24
C LEU A 57 -1.29 -5.38 -2.83
N MET A 58 -2.31 -6.25 -2.73
CA MET A 58 -2.77 -6.82 -1.47
C MET A 58 -1.71 -7.75 -0.85
N GLU A 59 -1.06 -8.59 -1.65
CA GLU A 59 0.02 -9.46 -1.14
C GLU A 59 1.21 -8.65 -0.63
N ILE A 60 1.64 -7.62 -1.38
CA ILE A 60 2.73 -6.73 -0.96
C ILE A 60 2.37 -6.00 0.34
N ALA A 61 1.16 -5.42 0.41
CA ALA A 61 0.69 -4.71 1.58
C ALA A 61 0.59 -5.62 2.82
N LYS A 62 0.13 -6.87 2.63
CA LYS A 62 0.05 -7.88 3.69
C LYS A 62 1.42 -8.25 4.23
N GLN A 63 2.39 -8.54 3.36
CA GLN A 63 3.76 -8.85 3.78
C GLN A 63 4.38 -7.73 4.61
N LYS A 64 4.15 -6.48 4.22
CA LYS A 64 4.61 -5.31 4.97
C LYS A 64 3.94 -5.23 6.35
N TYR A 65 2.62 -5.42 6.42
CA TYR A 65 1.88 -5.42 7.69
C TYR A 65 2.35 -6.51 8.66
N GLU A 66 2.60 -7.72 8.16
CA GLU A 66 3.13 -8.83 8.97
C GLU A 66 4.55 -8.54 9.48
N SER A 67 5.42 -7.97 8.64
CA SER A 67 6.79 -7.59 9.02
C SER A 67 6.82 -6.52 10.13
N ILE A 68 5.95 -5.50 10.05
CA ILE A 68 5.84 -4.47 11.09
C ILE A 68 5.27 -5.06 12.39
N SER A 69 4.30 -5.98 12.29
CA SER A 69 3.64 -6.60 13.45
C SER A 69 4.53 -7.59 14.21
N GLN A 70 5.58 -8.11 13.58
CA GLN A 70 6.53 -9.06 14.18
C GLN A 70 7.72 -8.42 14.89
N THR A 71 7.83 -7.08 14.89
CA THR A 71 8.82 -6.38 15.71
C THR A 71 8.30 -6.30 17.15
N HIS A 72 8.54 -7.35 17.93
CA HIS A 72 8.41 -7.38 19.40
C HIS A 72 9.67 -8.01 20.00
#